data_AF-A0AAV9MD10-F1
#
_entry.id   AF-A0AAV9MD10-F1
#
_cell.length_a   1.000
_cell.length_b   1.000
_cell.length_c   1.000
_cell.angle_alpha   90.00
_cell.angle_beta   90.00
_cell.angle_gamma   90.00
#
_symmetry.space_group_name_H-M   'P 1'
#
loop_
_entity.id
_entity.type
_entity.pdbx_description
1 polymer ?
#
loop_
_entity_poly.entity_id
_entity_poly.type
_entity_poly.pdbx_seq_one_letter_code
_entity_poly.pdbx_strand_id
1 'polypeptide(L)'
;MTRKQVLFLGLDARYTYSPSMKFFAYANIIGCPSSVVSLFLVLICCYKKHLHSNKYFFTCSSMIWYFVFGLLVAGCAAATSIGYVGKYGQKHSGWNPICNFVPKFCHKATLSLTLSYIAIMFYLCLTIISANQSRHITK
;
A
#
# COMPACT_ATOMS: atom_id res chain seq x y z
N MET A 1 -33.62 27.39 0.53
CA MET A 1 -32.91 26.87 -0.66
C MET A 1 -31.65 27.72 -0.92
N THR A 2 -30.68 27.73 0.01
CA THR A 2 -29.51 28.66 -0.03
C THR A 2 -28.27 28.07 0.68
N ARG A 3 -27.88 26.82 0.37
CA ARG A 3 -26.65 26.22 0.93
C ARG A 3 -25.71 25.60 -0.13
N LYS A 4 -25.71 26.16 -1.35
CA LYS A 4 -24.83 25.72 -2.45
C LYS A 4 -23.74 26.72 -2.84
N GLN A 5 -23.71 27.93 -2.26
CA GLN A 5 -22.88 29.03 -2.77
C GLN A 5 -21.59 29.31 -1.97
N VAL A 6 -21.36 28.65 -0.82
CA VAL A 6 -20.15 28.92 0.02
C VAL A 6 -19.04 27.87 -0.13
N LEU A 7 -19.26 26.81 -0.91
CA LEU A 7 -18.30 25.71 -1.10
C LEU A 7 -17.68 25.70 -2.50
N PHE A 8 -17.43 26.88 -3.08
CA PHE A 8 -16.90 27.03 -4.45
C PHE A 8 -15.48 27.62 -4.52
N LEU A 9 -14.87 28.02 -3.39
CA LEU A 9 -13.42 28.17 -3.32
C LEU A 9 -12.84 26.76 -3.21
N GLY A 10 -12.35 26.26 -4.35
CA GLY A 10 -11.94 24.87 -4.58
C GLY A 10 -11.39 24.20 -3.33
N LEU A 11 -12.16 23.26 -2.77
CA LEU A 11 -11.66 22.26 -1.86
C LEU A 11 -10.72 21.35 -2.66
N ASP A 12 -9.50 21.84 -2.83
CA ASP A 12 -8.38 21.11 -3.39
C ASP A 12 -7.96 20.11 -2.31
N ALA A 13 -8.67 18.97 -2.27
CA ALA A 13 -8.39 17.89 -1.34
C ALA A 13 -7.03 17.27 -1.72
N ARG A 14 -5.95 17.87 -1.21
CA ARG A 14 -4.60 17.37 -1.39
C ARG A 14 -4.34 16.25 -0.38
N TYR A 15 -3.74 15.17 -0.88
CA TYR A 15 -3.19 14.07 -0.06
C TYR A 15 -2.24 14.59 1.05
N THR A 16 -1.67 15.79 0.86
CA THR A 16 -0.75 16.47 1.77
C THR A 16 -1.40 16.92 3.10
N TYR A 17 -2.72 17.07 3.18
CA TYR A 17 -3.37 17.59 4.39
C TYR A 17 -3.57 16.54 5.49
N SER A 18 -3.67 15.25 5.14
CA SER A 18 -3.86 14.18 6.11
C SER A 18 -2.55 13.39 6.29
N PRO A 19 -2.02 13.27 7.53
CA PRO A 19 -0.78 12.52 7.78
C PRO A 19 -0.90 11.05 7.37
N SER A 20 -2.08 10.45 7.48
CA SER A 20 -2.31 9.06 7.07
C SER A 20 -2.20 8.85 5.56
N MET A 21 -2.73 9.79 4.76
CA MET A 21 -2.63 9.73 3.30
C MET A 21 -1.20 10.00 2.81
N LYS A 22 -0.47 10.90 3.49
CA LYS A 22 0.97 11.08 3.28
C LYS A 22 1.74 9.79 3.54
N PHE A 23 1.51 9.15 4.69
CA PHE A 23 2.17 7.91 5.04
C PHE A 23 1.89 6.79 4.02
N PHE A 24 0.63 6.64 3.60
CA PHE A 24 0.25 5.71 2.54
C PHE A 24 0.92 6.03 1.19
N ALA A 25 1.05 7.31 0.82
CA ALA A 25 1.74 7.71 -0.39
C ALA A 25 3.24 7.35 -0.33
N TYR A 26 3.92 7.67 0.78
CA TYR A 26 5.32 7.27 0.99
C TYR A 26 5.48 5.75 0.97
N ALA A 27 4.54 5.02 1.58
CA ALA A 27 4.54 3.57 1.57
C ALA A 27 4.46 2.98 0.16
N ASN A 28 3.58 3.51 -0.69
CA ASN A 28 3.49 3.07 -2.08
C ASN A 28 4.69 3.50 -2.92
N ILE A 29 5.28 4.67 -2.68
CA ILE A 29 6.50 5.11 -3.38
C ILE A 29 7.67 4.15 -3.10
N ILE A 30 7.77 3.63 -1.87
CA ILE A 30 8.77 2.62 -1.50
C ILE A 30 8.38 1.23 -2.04
N GLY A 31 7.09 0.90 -2.00
CA GLY A 31 6.54 -0.37 -2.47
C GLY A 31 6.69 -0.58 -3.98
N CYS A 32 6.25 0.36 -4.81
CA CYS A 32 6.27 0.24 -6.27
C CYS A 32 7.60 -0.25 -6.88
N PRO A 33 8.76 0.40 -6.60
CA PRO A 33 10.03 -0.04 -7.18
C PRO A 33 10.42 -1.44 -6.70
N SER A 34 10.12 -1.79 -5.45
CA SER A 34 10.40 -3.15 -4.95
C SER A 34 9.53 -4.22 -5.61
N SER A 35 8.29 -3.91 -6.01
CA SER A 35 7.43 -4.87 -6.74
C SER A 35 8.01 -5.20 -8.12
N VAL A 36 8.51 -4.19 -8.84
CA VAL A 36 9.19 -4.36 -10.14
C VAL A 36 10.46 -5.20 -9.97
N VAL A 37 11.26 -4.90 -8.94
CA VAL A 37 12.47 -5.68 -8.62
C VAL A 37 12.11 -7.14 -8.31
N SER A 38 10.98 -7.40 -7.65
CA SER A 38 10.50 -8.75 -7.33
C SER A 38 10.20 -9.54 -8.58
N LEU A 39 9.43 -8.93 -9.47
CA LEU A 39 8.98 -9.56 -10.69
C LEU A 39 10.17 -9.87 -11.59
N PHE A 40 11.15 -8.96 -11.63
CA PHE A 40 12.40 -9.16 -12.34
C PHE A 40 13.25 -10.30 -11.74
N LEU A 41 13.37 -10.37 -10.41
CA LEU A 41 14.05 -11.47 -9.71
C LEU A 41 13.40 -12.82 -9.98
N VAL A 42 12.07 -12.89 -9.93
CA VAL A 42 11.31 -14.11 -10.24
C VAL A 42 11.54 -14.53 -11.70
N LEU A 43 11.49 -13.60 -12.65
CA LEU A 43 11.77 -13.88 -14.07
C LEU A 43 13.20 -14.41 -14.29
N ILE A 44 14.20 -13.78 -13.65
CA ILE A 44 15.59 -14.25 -13.74
C ILE A 44 15.73 -15.66 -13.14
N CYS A 45 15.14 -15.91 -11.98
CA CYS A 45 15.18 -17.24 -11.33
C CYS A 45 14.45 -18.31 -12.16
N CYS A 46 13.31 -17.99 -12.79
CA CYS A 46 12.63 -18.91 -13.69
C CYS A 46 13.45 -19.20 -14.95
N TYR A 47 14.14 -18.20 -15.50
CA TYR A 47 14.94 -18.36 -16.71
C TYR A 47 16.27 -19.08 -16.43
N LYS A 48 16.93 -18.78 -15.31
CA LYS A 48 18.14 -19.45 -14.85
C LYS A 48 17.77 -20.50 -13.81
N LYS A 49 17.54 -21.75 -14.24
CA LYS A 49 17.32 -22.95 -13.39
C LYS A 49 18.38 -23.18 -12.29
N HIS A 50 19.44 -22.38 -12.22
CA HIS A 50 20.61 -22.67 -11.42
C HIS A 50 21.41 -21.42 -11.00
N LEU A 51 20.78 -20.40 -10.40
CA LEU A 51 21.55 -19.45 -9.56
C LEU A 51 21.86 -20.13 -8.22
N HIS A 52 22.82 -21.05 -8.27
CA HIS A 52 23.37 -21.70 -7.10
C HIS A 52 24.09 -20.66 -6.23
N SER A 53 23.65 -20.57 -4.97
CA SER A 53 24.48 -20.19 -3.83
C SER A 53 25.00 -18.75 -3.80
N ASN A 54 24.11 -17.79 -3.53
CA ASN A 54 24.49 -16.72 -2.62
C ASN A 54 23.43 -16.60 -1.51
N LYS A 55 23.51 -17.50 -0.51
CA LYS A 55 22.58 -17.54 0.64
C LYS A 55 22.40 -16.17 1.29
N TYR A 56 23.47 -15.35 1.32
CA TYR A 56 23.45 -13.99 1.85
C TYR A 56 22.56 -13.04 1.02
N PHE A 57 22.57 -13.16 -0.31
CA PHE A 57 21.73 -12.33 -1.18
C PHE A 57 20.24 -12.65 -1.01
N PHE A 58 19.91 -13.93 -0.89
CA PHE A 58 18.52 -14.37 -0.69
C PHE A 58 17.98 -13.96 0.69
N THR A 59 18.77 -14.10 1.76
CA THR A 59 18.37 -13.71 3.12
C THR A 59 18.23 -12.19 3.28
N CYS A 60 19.17 -11.40 2.76
CA CYS A 60 19.06 -9.93 2.81
C CYS A 60 17.87 -9.42 2.00
N SER A 61 17.61 -10.01 0.83
CA SER A 61 16.41 -9.70 0.05
C SER A 61 15.15 -10.00 0.86
N SER A 62 15.07 -11.18 1.51
CA SER A 62 13.94 -11.63 2.35
C SER A 62 13.54 -10.65 3.47
N MET A 63 14.53 -10.05 4.14
CA MET A 63 14.30 -9.02 5.15
C MET A 63 13.70 -7.75 4.55
N ILE A 64 14.17 -7.33 3.37
CA ILE A 64 13.64 -6.17 2.64
C ILE A 64 12.17 -6.39 2.26
N TRP A 65 11.80 -7.60 1.79
CA TRP A 65 10.42 -7.93 1.43
C TRP A 65 9.48 -7.83 2.63
N TYR A 66 9.91 -8.37 3.78
CA TYR A 66 9.14 -8.32 5.02
C TYR A 66 8.95 -6.89 5.52
N PHE A 67 10.01 -6.07 5.46
CA PHE A 67 9.94 -4.66 5.84
C PHE A 67 8.97 -3.87 4.94
N VAL A 68 9.08 -4.04 3.62
CA VAL A 68 8.17 -3.40 2.65
C VAL A 68 6.73 -3.85 2.87
N PHE A 69 6.51 -5.16 3.07
CA PHE A 69 5.19 -5.71 3.38
C PHE A 69 4.58 -5.05 4.63
N GLY A 70 5.33 -5.00 5.74
CA GLY A 70 4.85 -4.37 6.98
C GLY A 70 4.55 -2.88 6.80
N LEU A 71 5.39 -2.17 6.05
CA LEU A 71 5.21 -0.74 5.77
C LEU A 71 3.98 -0.47 4.91
N LEU A 72 3.70 -1.28 3.88
CA LEU A 72 2.48 -1.19 3.07
C LEU A 72 1.23 -1.51 3.90
N VAL A 73 1.26 -2.56 4.73
CA VAL A 73 0.13 -2.93 5.58
C VAL A 73 -0.21 -1.81 6.55
N ALA A 74 0.80 -1.23 7.22
CA ALA A 74 0.60 -0.09 8.11
C ALA A 74 0.03 1.13 7.37
N GLY A 75 0.56 1.43 6.18
CA GLY A 75 0.09 2.54 5.34
C GLY A 75 -1.36 2.36 4.90
N CYS A 76 -1.71 1.17 4.42
CA CYS A 76 -3.07 0.83 4.01
C CYS A 76 -4.03 0.87 5.19
N ALA A 77 -3.67 0.33 6.35
CA ALA A 77 -4.51 0.37 7.54
C ALA A 77 -4.82 1.81 7.98
N ALA A 78 -3.80 2.68 8.00
CA ALA A 78 -3.96 4.09 8.35
C ALA A 78 -4.82 4.87 7.34
N ALA A 79 -4.64 4.60 6.04
CA ALA A 79 -5.45 5.23 5.01
C ALA A 79 -6.89 4.69 4.97
N THR A 80 -7.10 3.41 5.26
CA THR A 80 -8.43 2.80 5.38
C THR A 80 -9.20 3.37 6.56
N SER A 81 -8.56 3.60 7.71
CA SER A 81 -9.25 4.19 8.87
C SER A 81 -9.74 5.60 8.56
N ILE A 82 -8.88 6.47 8.03
CA ILE A 82 -9.27 7.82 7.64
C ILE A 82 -10.21 7.83 6.43
N GLY A 83 -10.04 6.92 5.48
CA GLY A 83 -10.95 6.74 4.34
C GLY A 83 -12.35 6.31 4.77
N TYR A 84 -12.47 5.44 5.77
CA TYR A 84 -13.74 5.01 6.35
C TYR A 84 -14.47 6.19 7.00
N VAL A 85 -13.77 6.95 7.85
CA VAL A 85 -14.36 8.14 8.48
C VAL A 85 -14.68 9.21 7.43
N GLY A 86 -13.85 9.35 6.38
CA GLY A 86 -14.10 10.28 5.28
C GLY A 86 -15.30 9.91 4.40
N LYS A 87 -15.61 8.62 4.25
CA LYS A 87 -16.74 8.11 3.45
C LYS A 87 -18.05 8.10 4.22
N TYR A 88 -18.06 7.58 5.45
CA TYR A 88 -19.28 7.37 6.23
C TYR A 88 -19.54 8.46 7.27
N GLY A 89 -18.50 9.18 7.70
CA GLY A 89 -18.59 10.13 8.81
C GLY A 89 -18.81 9.45 10.17
N GLN A 90 -18.70 10.23 11.24
CA GLN A 90 -19.06 9.83 12.60
C GLN A 90 -19.75 10.99 13.31
N LYS A 91 -21.07 10.86 13.51
CA LYS A 91 -21.89 11.90 14.17
C LYS A 91 -21.44 12.17 15.60
N HIS A 92 -21.01 11.14 16.32
CA HIS A 92 -20.60 11.23 17.71
C HIS A 92 -19.30 12.04 17.91
N SER A 93 -18.38 11.98 16.94
CA SER A 93 -17.12 12.75 16.96
C SER A 93 -17.20 14.05 16.13
N GLY A 94 -18.37 14.41 15.61
CA GLY A 94 -18.56 15.58 14.74
C GLY A 94 -17.93 15.46 13.34
N TRP A 95 -17.56 14.26 12.90
CA TRP A 95 -16.95 14.05 11.58
C TRP A 95 -18.03 13.93 10.50
N ASN A 96 -18.08 14.91 9.60
CA ASN A 96 -18.94 14.86 8.43
C ASN A 96 -18.29 14.10 7.26
N PRO A 97 -19.08 13.39 6.42
CA PRO A 97 -18.55 12.66 5.28
C PRO A 97 -18.03 13.63 4.20
N ILE A 98 -16.72 13.63 4.00
CA ILE A 98 -16.01 14.51 3.06
C ILE A 98 -16.11 14.01 1.62
N CYS A 99 -16.23 12.68 1.42
CA CYS A 99 -16.30 12.09 0.09
C CYS A 99 -17.52 12.52 -0.75
N ASN A 100 -18.58 13.04 -0.11
CA ASN A 100 -19.74 13.61 -0.82
C ASN A 100 -19.41 14.94 -1.50
N PHE A 101 -18.44 15.69 -0.98
CA PHE A 101 -18.02 16.98 -1.53
C PHE A 101 -16.92 16.84 -2.59
N VAL A 102 -16.06 15.83 -2.47
CA VAL A 102 -14.92 15.57 -3.38
C VAL A 102 -14.93 14.14 -3.94
N PRO A 103 -15.97 13.73 -4.69
CA PRO A 103 -16.15 12.34 -5.11
C PRO A 103 -15.03 11.83 -6.03
N LYS A 104 -14.49 12.69 -6.90
CA LYS A 104 -13.40 12.34 -7.82
C LYS A 104 -12.12 11.94 -7.08
N PHE A 105 -11.74 12.69 -6.04
CA PHE A 105 -10.57 12.37 -5.22
C PHE A 105 -10.79 11.08 -4.44
N CYS A 106 -11.96 10.94 -3.81
CA CYS A 106 -12.29 9.77 -3.01
C CYS A 106 -12.33 8.48 -3.84
N HIS A 107 -12.84 8.55 -5.09
CA HIS A 107 -12.80 7.42 -6.02
C HIS A 107 -11.37 7.03 -6.39
N LYS A 108 -10.51 8.01 -6.76
CA LYS A 108 -9.10 7.76 -7.07
C LYS A 108 -8.32 7.18 -5.88
N ALA A 109 -8.54 7.72 -4.68
CA ALA A 109 -7.92 7.22 -3.45
C ALA A 109 -8.35 5.79 -3.13
N THR A 110 -9.64 5.47 -3.31
CA THR A 110 -10.17 4.12 -3.11
C THR A 110 -9.55 3.13 -4.09
N LEU A 111 -9.48 3.48 -5.38
CA LEU A 111 -8.83 2.65 -6.39
C LEU A 111 -7.35 2.41 -6.06
N SER A 112 -6.63 3.44 -5.63
CA SER A 112 -5.23 3.32 -5.22
C SER A 112 -5.09 2.39 -4.02
N LEU A 113 -5.94 2.52 -3.00
CA LEU A 113 -5.97 1.63 -1.84
C LEU A 113 -6.22 0.17 -2.23
N THR A 114 -7.20 -0.08 -3.09
CA THR A 114 -7.49 -1.44 -3.57
C THR A 114 -6.30 -2.07 -4.29
N LEU A 115 -5.61 -1.30 -5.14
CA LEU A 115 -4.38 -1.77 -5.81
C LEU A 115 -3.26 -2.08 -4.81
N SER A 116 -3.07 -1.26 -3.78
CA SER A 116 -2.09 -1.51 -2.73
C SER A 116 -2.40 -2.77 -1.92
N TYR A 117 -3.68 -3.06 -1.64
CA TYR A 117 -4.09 -4.31 -0.99
C TYR A 117 -3.78 -5.54 -1.84
N ILE A 118 -3.97 -5.45 -3.15
CA ILE A 118 -3.58 -6.52 -4.08
C ILE A 118 -2.07 -6.73 -4.03
N ALA A 119 -1.28 -5.65 -4.02
CA ALA A 119 0.17 -5.74 -3.86
C ALA A 119 0.56 -6.45 -2.56
N ILE A 120 -0.06 -6.10 -1.43
CA ILE A 120 0.16 -6.74 -0.12
C ILE A 120 -0.04 -8.27 -0.20
N MET A 121 -1.06 -8.75 -0.93
CA MET A 121 -1.28 -10.18 -1.12
C MET A 121 -0.12 -10.84 -1.88
N PHE A 122 0.41 -10.21 -2.92
CA PHE A 122 1.58 -10.72 -3.64
C PHE A 122 2.83 -10.76 -2.75
N TYR A 123 3.09 -9.71 -1.97
CA TYR A 123 4.19 -9.68 -1.00
C TYR A 123 4.05 -10.79 0.05
N LEU A 124 2.84 -11.05 0.53
CA LEU A 124 2.58 -12.15 1.48
C LEU A 124 2.95 -13.51 0.87
N CYS A 125 2.52 -13.78 -0.36
CA CYS A 125 2.89 -15.01 -1.07
C CYS A 125 4.41 -15.15 -1.22
N LEU A 126 5.10 -14.07 -1.61
CA LEU A 126 6.56 -14.04 -1.74
C LEU A 126 7.27 -14.31 -0.41
N THR A 127 6.79 -13.70 0.69
CA THR A 127 7.33 -13.94 2.03
C THR A 127 7.16 -15.40 2.45
N ILE A 128 6.00 -16.02 2.18
CA ILE A 128 5.76 -17.44 2.49
C ILE A 128 6.69 -18.35 1.68
N ILE A 129 6.83 -18.09 0.38
CA ILE A 129 7.72 -18.87 -0.50
C ILE A 129 9.17 -18.75 -0.01
N SER A 130 9.63 -17.54 0.30
CA SER A 130 10.98 -17.32 0.81
C SER A 130 11.21 -18.03 2.16
N ALA A 131 10.26 -17.93 3.09
CA ALA A 131 10.36 -18.60 4.38
C ALA A 131 10.41 -20.14 4.24
N ASN A 132 9.61 -20.70 3.33
CA ASN A 132 9.62 -22.13 3.04
C ASN A 132 10.93 -22.59 2.41
N GLN A 133 11.46 -21.82 1.45
CA GLN A 133 12.74 -22.12 0.82
C GLN A 133 13.91 -22.02 1.81
N SER A 134 13.87 -21.06 2.74
CA SER A 134 14.86 -20.98 3.82
C SER A 134 14.84 -22.22 4.72
N ARG A 135 13.66 -22.79 5.01
CA ARG A 135 13.56 -24.02 5.83
C ARG A 135 14.14 -25.25 5.12
N HIS A 136 14.03 -25.33 3.79
CA HIS A 136 14.59 -26.43 3.02
C HIS A 136 16.13 -26.44 3.01
N ILE A 137 16.78 -25.32 3.34
CA ILE A 137 18.25 -25.22 3.40
C ILE A 137 18.80 -25.70 4.76
N THR A 138 17.96 -25.77 5.80
CA THR A 138 18.35 -26.18 7.17
C THR A 138 18.11 -27.67 7.44
N LYS A 139 17.36 -28.37 6.59
CA LYS A 139 17.24 -29.84 6.60
C LYS A 139 18.28 -30.46 5.69
#